data_AF-A0A168N8I4-F1
#
_entry.id   AF-A0A168N8I4-F1
#
_cell.length_a   1.000
_cell.length_b   1.000
_cell.length_c   1.000
_cell.angle_alpha   90.00
_cell.angle_beta   90.00
_cell.angle_gamma   90.00
#
_symmetry.space_group_name_H-M   'P 1'
#
loop_
_entity.id
_entity.type
_entity.pdbx_description
1 polymer ?
#
loop_
_entity_poly.entity_id
_entity_poly.type
_entity_poly.pdbx_seq_one_letter_code
_entity_poly.pdbx_strand_id
1 'polypeptide(L)'
;MADTHVQIKKPVIAILSEQFTFWPDNFESVKELIDNSACSHESVCLTLNGTEHQHQSDVLLVLRYFTIFDFRSPFQIDPVRAIDLNTEAAVTFISKCIKSTAGRNNKKRRNSSSAAVSSNTTNFGFTRVI
;
A
#
# COMPACT_ATOMS: atom_id res chain seq x y z
N MET A 1 6.76 -4.56 -29.71
CA MET A 1 5.33 -4.21 -29.66
C MET A 1 5.05 -3.78 -28.24
N ALA A 2 4.92 -2.48 -27.99
CA ALA A 2 4.61 -1.97 -26.66
C ALA A 2 3.13 -2.28 -26.41
N ASP A 3 2.86 -3.24 -25.53
CA ASP A 3 1.51 -3.53 -25.09
C ASP A 3 0.86 -2.24 -24.60
N THR A 4 -0.41 -2.06 -24.99
CA THR A 4 -1.21 -0.89 -24.64
C THR A 4 -1.13 -0.69 -23.12
N HIS A 5 -0.48 0.40 -22.68
CA HIS A 5 -0.21 0.74 -21.28
C HIS A 5 -1.41 0.40 -20.39
N VAL A 6 -1.38 -0.77 -19.73
CA VAL A 6 -2.45 -1.20 -18.82
C VAL A 6 -2.32 -0.35 -17.56
N GLN A 7 -2.97 0.81 -17.58
CA GLN A 7 -2.96 1.73 -16.45
C GLN A 7 -3.93 1.24 -15.38
N ILE A 8 -3.46 1.19 -14.15
CA ILE A 8 -4.30 0.87 -13.01
C ILE A 8 -5.25 2.05 -12.76
N LYS A 9 -6.56 1.78 -12.84
CA LYS A 9 -7.64 2.80 -12.75
C LYS A 9 -8.23 2.94 -11.34
N LYS A 10 -7.67 2.24 -10.36
CA LYS A 10 -8.14 2.24 -8.97
C LYS A 10 -6.97 2.57 -8.04
N PRO A 11 -7.23 3.16 -6.87
CA PRO A 11 -6.21 3.33 -5.85
C PRO A 11 -5.60 1.98 -5.46
N VAL A 12 -4.27 1.94 -5.32
CA VAL A 12 -3.52 0.75 -4.90
C VAL A 12 -2.74 1.04 -3.63
N ILE A 13 -2.68 0.07 -2.74
CA ILE A 13 -1.72 0.06 -1.63
C ILE A 13 -0.71 -1.06 -1.86
N ALA A 14 0.58 -0.71 -1.81
CA ALA A 14 1.68 -1.67 -1.78
C ALA A 14 2.34 -1.62 -0.40
N ILE A 15 2.34 -2.76 0.27
CA ILE A 15 2.97 -2.98 1.58
C ILE A 15 4.14 -3.91 1.33
N LEU A 16 5.35 -3.37 1.39
CA LEU A 16 6.59 -4.08 1.07
C LEU A 16 7.30 -4.46 2.37
N SER A 17 8.02 -5.57 2.35
CA SER A 17 8.92 -5.92 3.44
C SER A 17 10.26 -5.19 3.28
N GLU A 18 11.00 -4.97 4.37
CA GLU A 18 12.35 -4.40 4.28
C GLU A 18 13.26 -5.29 3.43
N GLN A 19 13.16 -6.62 3.56
CA GLN A 19 13.92 -7.53 2.71
C GLN A 19 13.67 -7.29 1.20
N PHE A 20 12.46 -6.83 0.83
CA PHE A 20 12.12 -6.61 -0.57
C PHE A 20 12.89 -5.43 -1.17
N THR A 21 13.36 -4.47 -0.36
CA THR A 21 14.16 -3.34 -0.86
C THR A 21 15.56 -3.74 -1.30
N PHE A 22 16.05 -4.93 -0.90
CA PHE A 22 17.33 -5.47 -1.37
C PHE A 22 17.24 -6.08 -2.77
N TRP A 23 16.05 -6.14 -3.37
CA TRP A 23 15.84 -6.53 -4.76
C TRP A 23 15.46 -5.29 -5.60
N PRO A 24 16.45 -4.50 -6.06
CA PRO A 24 16.22 -3.17 -6.63
C PRO A 24 15.33 -3.19 -7.86
N ASP A 25 15.53 -4.12 -8.79
CA ASP A 25 14.74 -4.22 -10.02
C ASP A 25 13.23 -4.36 -9.74
N ASN A 26 12.88 -5.18 -8.75
CA ASN A 26 11.50 -5.39 -8.34
C ASN A 26 10.93 -4.18 -7.60
N PHE A 27 11.74 -3.58 -6.71
CA PHE A 27 11.34 -2.38 -5.98
C PHE A 27 11.05 -1.21 -6.94
N GLU A 28 11.91 -1.00 -7.92
CA GLU A 28 11.74 0.00 -8.96
C GLU A 28 10.51 -0.28 -9.82
N SER A 29 10.29 -1.54 -10.20
CA SER A 29 9.10 -1.95 -10.98
C SER A 29 7.78 -1.65 -10.23
N VAL A 30 7.73 -1.94 -8.92
CA VAL A 30 6.54 -1.64 -8.09
C VAL A 30 6.32 -0.13 -7.99
N LYS A 31 7.39 0.63 -7.80
CA LYS A 31 7.31 2.09 -7.72
C LYS A 31 6.83 2.69 -9.03
N GLU A 32 7.41 2.26 -10.16
CA GLU A 32 7.00 2.69 -11.50
C GLU A 32 5.52 2.37 -11.76
N LEU A 33 5.06 1.18 -11.37
CA LEU A 33 3.66 0.76 -11.53
C LEU A 33 2.68 1.62 -10.72
N ILE A 34 3.08 2.05 -9.52
CA ILE A 34 2.27 2.94 -8.66
C ILE A 34 2.28 4.37 -9.21
N ASP A 35 3.45 4.87 -9.62
CA ASP A 35 3.62 6.22 -10.14
C ASP A 35 2.90 6.41 -11.49
N ASN A 36 2.90 5.38 -12.34
CA ASN A 36 2.20 5.37 -13.63
C ASN A 36 0.69 5.06 -13.52
N SER A 37 0.16 4.86 -12.31
CA SER A 37 -1.27 4.62 -12.13
C SER A 37 -2.09 5.89 -12.31
N ALA A 38 -3.30 5.79 -12.88
CA ALA A 38 -4.20 6.93 -13.04
C ALA A 38 -4.68 7.51 -11.68
N CYS A 39 -4.49 6.74 -10.60
CA CYS A 39 -4.84 7.09 -9.24
C CYS A 39 -3.59 7.27 -8.35
N SER A 40 -2.43 7.62 -8.91
CA SER A 40 -1.16 7.74 -8.15
C SER A 40 -1.27 8.61 -6.90
N HIS A 41 -2.07 9.68 -6.94
CA HIS A 41 -2.37 10.55 -5.80
C HIS A 41 -3.20 9.90 -4.67
N GLU A 42 -3.97 8.85 -4.96
CA GLU A 42 -4.72 8.08 -3.96
C GLU A 42 -3.96 6.81 -3.53
N SER A 43 -3.00 6.36 -4.34
CA SER A 43 -2.19 5.17 -4.09
C SER A 43 -1.13 5.39 -3.00
N VAL A 44 -0.73 4.31 -2.33
CA VAL A 44 0.24 4.34 -1.22
C VAL A 44 1.26 3.22 -1.41
N CYS A 45 2.54 3.56 -1.27
CA CYS A 45 3.63 2.58 -1.20
C CYS A 45 4.35 2.76 0.14
N LEU A 46 4.42 1.70 0.93
CA LEU A 46 5.08 1.70 2.24
C LEU A 46 5.93 0.45 2.41
N THR A 47 7.01 0.61 3.16
CA THR A 47 7.91 -0.48 3.55
C THR A 47 7.83 -0.64 5.05
N LEU A 48 7.65 -1.88 5.51
CA LEU A 48 7.68 -2.22 6.93
C LEU A 48 9.11 -2.57 7.34
N ASN A 49 9.69 -1.76 8.21
CA ASN A 49 11.06 -1.98 8.68
C ASN A 49 11.15 -3.22 9.59
N GLY A 50 12.30 -3.88 9.57
CA GLY A 50 12.60 -5.09 10.31
C GLY A 50 11.87 -6.33 9.83
N THR A 51 11.17 -6.28 8.68
CA THR A 51 10.37 -7.40 8.16
C THR A 51 11.04 -8.15 7.01
N GLU A 52 10.90 -9.47 7.07
CA GLU A 52 11.08 -10.37 5.93
C GLU A 52 9.74 -10.64 5.22
N HIS A 53 9.76 -11.18 4.00
CA HIS A 53 8.53 -11.55 3.28
C HIS A 53 7.58 -12.44 4.10
N GLN A 54 8.14 -13.38 4.87
CA GLN A 54 7.36 -14.29 5.71
C GLN A 54 6.70 -13.61 6.93
N HIS A 55 7.25 -12.48 7.42
CA HIS A 55 6.72 -11.75 8.58
C HIS A 55 5.35 -11.13 8.31
N GLN A 56 4.96 -11.00 7.04
CA GLN A 56 3.66 -10.47 6.63
C GLN A 56 2.62 -11.59 6.40
N SER A 57 2.88 -12.81 6.91
CA SER A 57 2.01 -13.98 6.73
C SER A 57 1.97 -14.84 8.00
N ASP A 58 1.01 -15.77 8.05
CA ASP A 58 0.86 -16.69 9.18
C ASP A 58 1.98 -17.73 9.30
N VAL A 59 2.92 -17.78 8.33
CA VAL A 59 3.99 -18.78 8.26
C VAL A 59 4.82 -18.80 9.54
N LEU A 60 5.26 -17.63 10.04
CA LEU A 60 6.10 -17.56 11.24
C LEU A 60 5.33 -17.86 12.53
N LEU A 61 4.00 -17.79 12.50
CA LEU A 61 3.14 -18.14 13.63
C LEU A 61 2.83 -19.63 13.67
N VAL A 62 2.45 -20.20 12.52
CA VAL A 62 2.06 -21.61 12.38
C VAL A 62 3.27 -22.53 12.42
N LEU A 63 4.34 -22.17 11.72
CA LEU A 63 5.57 -22.96 11.66
C LEU A 63 6.60 -22.49 12.69
N ARG A 64 6.17 -21.77 13.74
CA ARG A 64 7.05 -21.22 14.77
C ARG A 64 8.05 -22.24 15.31
N TYR A 65 7.64 -23.50 15.45
CA TYR A 65 8.49 -24.60 15.93
C TYR A 65 9.50 -25.13 14.91
N PHE A 66 9.24 -24.94 13.62
CA PHE A 66 10.18 -25.27 12.54
C PHE A 66 11.14 -24.10 12.24
N THR A 67 10.73 -22.87 12.53
CA THR A 67 11.50 -21.64 12.28
C THR A 67 12.36 -21.19 13.47
N ILE A 68 12.29 -21.88 14.63
CA ILE A 68 13.17 -21.60 15.80
C ILE A 68 14.66 -21.65 15.42
N PHE A 69 15.02 -22.38 14.36
CA PHE A 69 16.40 -22.51 13.91
C PHE A 69 16.91 -21.33 13.09
N ASP A 70 16.07 -20.35 12.76
CA ASP A 70 16.48 -19.19 11.96
C ASP A 70 17.03 -18.04 12.82
N PHE A 71 18.06 -18.33 13.62
CA PHE A 71 18.83 -17.31 14.35
C PHE A 71 19.70 -16.43 13.43
N ARG A 72 19.60 -16.59 12.11
CA ARG A 72 20.46 -15.91 11.12
C ARG A 72 19.72 -14.81 10.37
N SER A 73 18.40 -14.70 10.50
CA SER A 73 17.65 -13.62 9.87
C SER A 73 18.01 -12.28 10.54
N PRO A 74 18.47 -11.27 9.78
CA PRO A 74 18.74 -9.93 10.31
C PRO A 74 17.45 -9.16 10.65
N PHE A 75 16.30 -9.70 10.28
CA PHE A 75 14.97 -9.12 10.50
C PHE A 75 14.44 -9.59 11.86
N GLN A 76 14.13 -8.64 12.76
CA GLN A 76 13.86 -8.94 14.17
C GLN A 76 12.51 -8.42 14.68
N ILE A 77 11.64 -7.93 13.80
CA ILE A 77 10.31 -7.51 14.24
C ILE A 77 9.50 -8.74 14.68
N ASP A 78 8.70 -8.58 15.75
CA ASP A 78 7.75 -9.60 16.16
C ASP A 78 6.77 -9.90 15.00
N PRO A 79 6.64 -11.16 14.54
CA PRO A 79 5.72 -11.52 13.46
C PRO A 79 4.27 -11.10 13.71
N VAL A 80 3.81 -11.14 14.97
CA VAL A 80 2.46 -10.65 15.32
C VAL A 80 2.36 -9.15 15.04
N ARG A 81 3.36 -8.38 15.46
CA ARG A 81 3.41 -6.94 15.25
C ARG A 81 3.49 -6.56 13.77
N ALA A 82 4.24 -7.32 12.97
CA ALA A 82 4.32 -7.10 11.53
C ALA A 82 2.95 -7.31 10.84
N ILE A 83 2.22 -8.35 11.23
CA ILE A 83 0.86 -8.62 10.73
C ILE A 83 -0.11 -7.51 11.17
N ASP A 84 -0.02 -7.05 12.42
CA ASP A 84 -0.85 -5.95 12.93
C ASP A 84 -0.61 -4.67 12.12
N LEU A 85 0.65 -4.30 11.87
CA LEU A 85 1.00 -3.11 11.09
C LEU A 85 0.51 -3.21 9.64
N ASN A 86 0.65 -4.38 9.01
CA ASN A 86 0.13 -4.63 7.67
C ASN A 86 -1.39 -4.48 7.64
N THR A 87 -2.08 -5.09 8.59
CA THR A 87 -3.54 -5.03 8.72
C THR A 87 -4.03 -3.61 8.99
N GLU A 88 -3.40 -2.88 9.89
CA GLU A 88 -3.74 -1.49 10.21
C GLU A 88 -3.60 -0.59 8.99
N ALA A 89 -2.50 -0.73 8.24
CA ALA A 89 -2.28 0.02 7.01
C ALA A 89 -3.34 -0.30 5.94
N ALA A 90 -3.63 -1.58 5.73
CA ALA A 90 -4.64 -2.04 4.78
C ALA A 90 -6.05 -1.54 5.15
N VAL A 91 -6.46 -1.70 6.41
CA VAL A 91 -7.78 -1.26 6.90
C VAL A 91 -7.92 0.26 6.79
N THR A 92 -6.86 1.02 7.12
CA THR A 92 -6.84 2.48 7.00
C THR A 92 -7.01 2.91 5.54
N PHE A 93 -6.30 2.24 4.62
CA PHE A 93 -6.40 2.51 3.20
C PHE A 93 -7.78 2.18 2.62
N ILE A 94 -8.33 1.01 2.94
CA ILE A 94 -9.67 0.58 2.51
C ILE A 94 -10.71 1.57 3.04
N SER A 95 -10.62 1.95 4.31
CA SER A 95 -11.52 2.93 4.94
C SER A 95 -11.46 4.29 4.23
N LYS A 96 -10.26 4.75 3.83
CA LYS A 96 -10.06 5.98 3.05
C LYS A 96 -10.72 5.87 1.68
N CYS A 97 -10.52 4.76 0.97
CA CYS A 97 -11.09 4.52 -0.37
C CYS A 97 -12.63 4.46 -0.35
N ILE A 98 -13.22 3.79 0.64
CA ILE A 98 -14.68 3.72 0.81
C ILE A 98 -15.26 5.11 1.11
N LYS A 99 -14.66 5.86 2.04
CA LYS A 99 -15.09 7.24 2.37
C LYS A 99 -14.98 8.18 1.17
N SER A 100 -13.89 8.09 0.40
CA SER A 100 -13.69 8.86 -0.84
C SER A 100 -14.82 8.59 -1.85
N THR A 101 -15.19 7.32 -2.02
CA THR A 101 -16.27 6.91 -2.94
C THR A 101 -17.64 7.46 -2.50
N ALA A 102 -17.95 7.40 -1.20
CA ALA A 102 -19.20 7.96 -0.65
C ALA A 102 -19.27 9.49 -0.84
N GLY A 103 -18.16 10.20 -0.62
CA GLY A 103 -18.06 11.64 -0.87
C GLY A 103 -18.22 12.02 -2.35
N ARG A 104 -17.64 11.24 -3.26
CA ARG A 104 -17.75 11.44 -4.72
C ARG A 104 -19.19 11.29 -5.21
N ASN A 105 -19.92 10.30 -4.68
CA ASN A 105 -21.33 10.07 -5.01
C ASN A 105 -22.23 11.19 -4.46
N ASN A 106 -21.97 11.71 -3.26
CA ASN A 106 -22.70 12.85 -2.71
C ASN A 106 -22.41 14.17 -3.45
N LYS A 107 -21.17 14.41 -3.88
CA LYS A 107 -20.82 15.56 -4.72
C LYS A 107 -21.44 15.46 -6.11
N LYS A 108 -21.52 14.26 -6.69
CA LYS A 108 -22.23 14.04 -7.97
C LYS A 108 -23.73 14.34 -7.84
N ARG A 109 -24.38 13.92 -6.74
CA ARG A 109 -25.80 14.25 -6.45
C ARG A 109 -26.01 15.76 -6.21
N ARG A 110 -25.09 16.45 -5.54
CA ARG A 110 -25.16 17.91 -5.36
C ARG A 110 -24.87 18.68 -6.66
N ASN A 111 -23.92 18.23 -7.47
CA ASN A 111 -23.60 18.90 -8.74
C ASN A 111 -24.66 18.68 -9.82
N SER A 112 -25.46 17.60 -9.78
CA SER A 112 -26.68 17.49 -10.60
C SER A 112 -27.78 18.47 -10.18
N SER A 113 -27.69 19.06 -8.99
CA SER A 113 -28.60 20.10 -8.50
C SER A 113 -27.97 21.51 -8.45
N SER A 114 -26.67 21.65 -8.68
CA SER A 114 -25.98 22.95 -8.66
C SER A 114 -24.68 22.88 -9.46
N ALA A 115 -24.73 23.30 -10.72
CA ALA A 115 -23.56 23.66 -11.49
C ALA A 115 -23.02 25.02 -10.98
N ALA A 116 -22.08 25.01 -10.03
CA ALA A 116 -21.08 26.06 -9.86
C ALA A 116 -20.08 25.72 -8.74
N VAL A 117 -18.86 26.24 -8.91
CA VAL A 117 -17.81 26.48 -7.91
C VAL A 117 -16.70 25.42 -7.76
N SER A 118 -15.58 25.81 -8.37
CA SER A 118 -14.19 25.40 -8.23
C SER A 118 -13.68 25.40 -6.78
N SER A 119 -12.79 24.46 -6.42
CA SER A 119 -11.50 24.79 -5.78
C SER A 119 -10.68 23.57 -5.33
N ASN A 120 -9.38 23.69 -5.62
CA ASN A 120 -8.17 23.33 -4.90
C ASN A 120 -7.92 21.88 -4.44
N THR A 121 -7.09 21.22 -5.25
CA THR A 121 -6.38 19.97 -4.94
C THR A 121 -5.18 20.28 -4.04
N THR A 122 -5.18 19.79 -2.81
CA THR A 122 -3.97 19.74 -1.97
C THR A 122 -3.26 18.41 -2.24
N ASN A 123 -2.09 18.50 -2.88
CA ASN A 123 -1.15 17.39 -3.00
C ASN A 123 -0.54 17.08 -1.62
N PHE A 124 -0.71 15.85 -1.16
CA PHE A 124 0.09 15.30 -0.07
C PHE A 124 0.69 13.98 -0.57
N GLY A 125 1.85 14.08 -1.21
CA GLY A 125 2.76 12.95 -1.29
C GLY A 125 3.42 12.80 0.08
N PHE A 126 3.42 11.59 0.64
CA PHE A 126 4.40 11.22 1.66
C PHE A 126 4.51 9.70 1.74
N THR A 127 5.68 9.20 1.35
CA THR A 127 6.22 7.91 1.76
C THR A 127 6.40 7.95 3.28
N ARG A 128 5.61 7.15 4.01
CA ARG A 128 5.80 6.96 5.45
C ARG A 128 6.48 5.61 5.63
N VAL A 129 7.75 5.66 6.02
CA VAL A 129 8.51 4.51 6.52
C VAL A 129 8.04 4.30 7.96
N ILE A 130 7.51 3.12 8.27
CA ILE A 130 7.23 2.68 9.64
C ILE A 130 8.04 1.41 9.88
#